data_AF-A0A2E2EM84-F1
#
_entry.id   AF-A0A2E2EM84-F1
#
_cell.length_a   1.000
_cell.length_b   1.000
_cell.length_c   1.000
_cell.angle_alpha   90.00
_cell.angle_beta   90.00
_cell.angle_gamma   90.00
#
_symmetry.space_group_name_H-M   'P 1'
#
loop_
_entity.id
_entity.type
_entity.pdbx_description
1 polymer ?
#
loop_
_entity_poly.entity_id
_entity_poly.type
_entity_poly.pdbx_seq_one_letter_code
_entity_poly.pdbx_strand_id
1 'polypeptide(L)'
;MIRFLKSFIFFLRLLVVKRYVDVILYAPQHFNRGKDGSNEYFKAIIDVLESNNISYISFDEPDYITKSRNNKDSIPFDFIYLVILILRRLYSTEMNCIVKDQKVGSFLSKTFLRKLKFKNYIVLSQSMLSVFRGINNNARLFDLQHGIIYSDKESYIKNNIANLKLSENNVKLLVVGEGFKEILEAADSSNYFKKNIHVIGSKKHKTFSHTHPNRSVLVTLQITEDHTKEQNQKLLDEIINMVNSHDDLVFYIRSHPRFKNDLDVSELFKKTNVAPKDLINCFRDCSIHVTSYSTTTFECAEFGIPTVFLKSLKDNFNMFENEFKYPFDDTLKDVFLNYKRYSDEVINWRERFYSEFDEKKFIFSLK
;
A
#
# COMPACT_ATOMS: atom_id res chain seq x y z
N MET A 1 12.16 -13.21 22.49
CA MET A 1 12.16 -14.60 23.01
C MET A 1 10.79 -15.28 22.93
N ILE A 2 9.70 -14.70 23.45
CA ILE A 2 8.36 -15.34 23.43
C ILE A 2 7.83 -15.61 22.01
N ARG A 3 7.94 -14.64 21.08
CA ARG A 3 7.51 -14.81 19.68
C ARG A 3 8.27 -15.93 18.97
N PHE A 4 9.59 -15.89 19.06
CA PHE A 4 10.47 -16.95 18.54
C PHE A 4 10.07 -18.34 19.08
N LEU A 5 9.84 -18.48 20.39
CA LEU A 5 9.45 -19.77 20.96
C LEU A 5 8.08 -20.24 20.46
N LYS A 6 7.10 -19.34 20.36
CA LYS A 6 5.79 -19.65 19.75
C LYS A 6 5.94 -20.11 18.30
N SER A 7 6.73 -19.39 17.52
CA SER A 7 7.08 -19.75 16.13
C SER A 7 7.73 -21.14 16.07
N PHE A 8 8.78 -21.35 16.85
CA PHE A 8 9.52 -22.60 16.93
C PHE A 8 8.61 -23.79 17.26
N ILE A 9 7.80 -23.70 18.32
CA ILE A 9 6.88 -24.76 18.73
C ILE A 9 5.86 -25.06 17.61
N PHE A 10 5.32 -24.02 16.97
CA PHE A 10 4.36 -24.20 15.88
C PHE A 10 4.96 -24.99 14.71
N PHE A 11 6.13 -24.58 14.22
CA PHE A 11 6.78 -25.25 13.08
C PHE A 11 7.38 -26.61 13.44
N LEU A 12 7.81 -26.82 14.68
CA LEU A 12 8.24 -28.14 15.14
C LEU A 12 7.07 -29.14 15.18
N ARG A 13 5.88 -28.69 15.58
CA ARG A 13 4.66 -29.53 15.51
C ARG A 13 4.36 -29.99 14.09
N LEU A 14 4.65 -29.17 13.06
CA LEU A 14 4.45 -29.54 11.66
C LEU A 14 5.39 -30.65 11.16
N LEU A 15 6.40 -31.05 11.94
CA LEU A 15 7.18 -32.27 11.65
C LEU A 15 6.34 -33.54 11.84
N VAL A 16 5.37 -33.51 12.76
CA VAL A 16 4.59 -34.70 13.16
C VAL A 16 3.11 -34.55 12.85
N VAL A 17 2.53 -33.36 13.02
CA VAL A 17 1.09 -33.07 12.86
C VAL A 17 0.83 -32.47 11.49
N LYS A 18 -0.15 -33.03 10.77
CA LYS A 18 -0.60 -32.49 9.49
C LYS A 18 -1.59 -31.36 9.70
N ARG A 19 -1.38 -30.25 8.99
CA ARG A 19 -2.30 -29.11 9.00
C ARG A 19 -2.66 -28.76 7.56
N TYR A 20 -3.96 -28.70 7.30
CA TYR A 20 -4.51 -28.25 6.04
C TYR A 20 -5.20 -26.91 6.28
N VAL A 21 -4.94 -25.96 5.38
CA VAL A 21 -5.64 -24.67 5.31
C VAL A 21 -5.87 -24.35 3.83
N ASP A 22 -6.90 -23.61 3.49
CA ASP A 22 -7.14 -23.20 2.11
C ASP A 22 -6.24 -22.01 1.72
N VAL A 23 -6.06 -21.08 2.66
CA VAL A 23 -5.34 -19.82 2.46
C VAL A 23 -4.28 -19.60 3.53
N ILE A 24 -3.08 -19.18 3.12
CA ILE A 24 -2.10 -18.58 4.03
C ILE A 24 -2.06 -17.08 3.77
N LEU A 25 -2.17 -16.28 4.84
CA LEU A 25 -1.95 -14.84 4.83
C LEU A 25 -0.57 -14.54 5.41
N TYR A 26 0.17 -13.64 4.79
CA TYR A 26 1.53 -13.31 5.22
C TYR A 26 1.84 -11.83 5.04
N ALA A 27 2.32 -11.19 6.10
CA ALA A 27 2.65 -9.77 6.06
C ALA A 27 3.84 -9.43 6.97
N PRO A 28 4.66 -8.44 6.57
CA PRO A 28 5.53 -7.72 7.49
C PRO A 28 4.77 -7.12 8.67
N GLN A 29 5.32 -7.28 9.88
CA GLN A 29 4.67 -6.81 11.10
C GLN A 29 4.43 -5.30 11.12
N HIS A 30 5.20 -4.47 10.41
CA HIS A 30 4.95 -3.03 10.32
C HIS A 30 3.65 -2.64 9.60
N PHE A 31 2.96 -3.59 8.95
CA PHE A 31 1.61 -3.41 8.43
C PHE A 31 0.51 -3.66 9.48
N ASN A 32 0.86 -4.17 10.67
CA ASN A 32 -0.06 -4.34 11.79
C ASN A 32 -0.33 -2.99 12.48
N ARG A 33 -1.20 -2.19 11.87
CA ARG A 33 -1.51 -0.81 12.28
C ARG A 33 -2.85 -0.67 13.00
N GLY A 34 -3.64 -1.73 13.09
CA GLY A 34 -4.90 -1.74 13.83
C GLY A 34 -4.70 -1.44 15.32
N LYS A 35 -5.75 -0.92 15.99
CA LYS A 35 -5.68 -0.59 17.42
C LYS A 35 -5.38 -1.81 18.30
N ASP A 36 -5.82 -2.99 17.87
CA ASP A 36 -5.57 -4.29 18.47
C ASP A 36 -4.29 -4.99 17.96
N GLY A 37 -3.57 -4.36 17.02
CA GLY A 37 -2.45 -4.97 16.31
C GLY A 37 -2.86 -5.79 15.09
N SER A 38 -4.11 -5.71 14.65
CA SER A 38 -4.56 -6.34 13.40
C SER A 38 -3.95 -5.67 12.15
N ASN A 39 -3.97 -6.42 11.05
CA ASN A 39 -3.57 -5.93 9.73
C ASN A 39 -4.82 -5.51 8.96
N GLU A 40 -5.06 -4.20 8.87
CA GLU A 40 -6.27 -3.66 8.25
C GLU A 40 -6.40 -3.99 6.75
N TYR A 41 -5.28 -4.26 6.05
CA TYR A 41 -5.33 -4.69 4.64
C TYR A 41 -5.95 -6.07 4.47
N PHE A 42 -5.80 -6.97 5.46
CA PHE A 42 -6.39 -8.30 5.42
C PHE A 42 -7.81 -8.37 5.97
N LYS A 43 -8.34 -7.29 6.56
CA LYS A 43 -9.63 -7.34 7.26
C LYS A 43 -10.78 -7.82 6.37
N ALA A 44 -10.99 -7.19 5.23
CA ALA A 44 -12.04 -7.60 4.29
C ALA A 44 -11.84 -9.03 3.77
N ILE A 45 -10.58 -9.45 3.57
CA ILE A 45 -10.25 -10.81 3.16
C ILE A 45 -10.61 -11.81 4.27
N ILE A 46 -10.23 -11.53 5.52
CA ILE A 46 -10.53 -12.39 6.67
C ILE A 46 -12.04 -12.50 6.87
N ASP A 47 -12.78 -11.39 6.84
CA ASP A 47 -14.23 -11.37 6.98
C ASP A 47 -14.91 -12.30 5.94
N VAL A 48 -14.41 -12.29 4.69
CA VAL A 48 -14.91 -13.18 3.62
C VAL A 48 -14.50 -14.63 3.80
N LEU A 49 -13.27 -14.90 4.24
CA LEU A 49 -12.82 -16.27 4.52
C LEU A 49 -13.64 -16.91 5.64
N GLU A 50 -13.88 -16.17 6.73
CA GLU A 50 -14.67 -16.63 7.87
C GLU A 50 -16.14 -16.88 7.49
N SER A 51 -16.79 -15.91 6.83
CA SER A 51 -18.20 -16.03 6.42
C SER A 51 -18.46 -17.16 5.41
N ASN A 52 -17.45 -17.56 4.63
CA ASN A 52 -17.54 -18.67 3.67
C ASN A 52 -16.96 -20.00 4.20
N ASN A 53 -16.60 -20.08 5.49
CA ASN A 53 -15.97 -21.26 6.10
C ASN A 53 -14.69 -21.72 5.37
N ILE A 54 -13.91 -20.78 4.83
CA ILE A 54 -12.65 -21.04 4.16
C ILE A 54 -11.53 -21.00 5.20
N SER A 55 -10.84 -22.13 5.37
CA SER A 55 -9.83 -22.25 6.42
C SER A 55 -8.58 -21.44 6.09
N TYR A 56 -8.04 -20.71 7.07
CA TYR A 56 -6.83 -19.92 6.87
C TYR A 56 -5.87 -19.94 8.05
N ILE A 57 -4.66 -19.44 7.82
CA ILE A 57 -3.67 -19.14 8.84
C ILE A 57 -2.93 -17.85 8.47
N SER A 58 -2.66 -17.01 9.45
CA SER A 58 -1.90 -15.77 9.25
C SER A 58 -0.51 -15.88 9.86
N PHE A 59 0.51 -15.44 9.13
CA PHE A 59 1.89 -15.35 9.58
C PHE A 59 2.38 -13.89 9.58
N ASP A 60 3.04 -13.51 10.67
CA ASP A 60 3.68 -12.20 10.78
C ASP A 60 5.19 -12.35 10.59
N GLU A 61 5.72 -11.76 9.53
CA GLU A 61 7.16 -11.61 9.35
C GLU A 61 7.73 -10.66 10.41
N PRO A 62 8.80 -11.06 11.13
CA PRO A 62 9.36 -10.23 12.18
C PRO A 62 9.92 -8.92 11.62
N ASP A 63 9.64 -7.82 12.31
CA ASP A 63 10.32 -6.54 12.11
C ASP A 63 11.11 -6.20 13.38
N TYR A 64 12.43 -6.23 13.29
CA TYR A 64 13.31 -5.95 14.42
C TYR A 64 13.64 -4.46 14.58
N ILE A 65 13.26 -3.64 13.59
CA ILE A 65 13.52 -2.20 13.57
C ILE A 65 12.31 -1.47 14.12
N THR A 66 11.11 -1.80 13.61
CA THR A 66 9.87 -1.14 14.04
C THR A 66 9.23 -1.89 15.21
N LYS A 67 8.93 -1.16 16.30
CA LYS A 67 8.14 -1.69 17.43
C LYS A 67 6.65 -1.75 17.07
N SER A 68 6.30 -2.50 16.03
CA SER A 68 4.92 -2.73 15.63
C SER A 68 4.17 -3.59 16.65
N ARG A 69 2.84 -3.41 16.76
CA ARG A 69 2.02 -4.19 17.69
C ARG A 69 1.98 -5.65 17.23
N ASN A 70 1.85 -6.55 18.20
CA ASN A 70 1.68 -7.97 17.91
C ASN A 70 0.22 -8.24 17.56
N ASN A 71 -0.04 -8.86 16.42
CA ASN A 71 -1.33 -9.46 16.15
C ASN A 71 -1.45 -10.74 17.00
N LYS A 72 -2.55 -10.90 17.74
CA LYS A 72 -2.76 -12.07 18.61
C LYS A 72 -3.22 -13.30 17.83
N ASP A 73 -3.84 -13.09 16.68
CA ASP A 73 -4.43 -14.13 15.83
C ASP A 73 -3.45 -14.62 14.76
N SER A 74 -2.28 -13.97 14.64
CA SER A 74 -1.20 -14.39 13.76
C SER A 74 -0.20 -15.30 14.48
N ILE A 75 0.46 -16.14 13.68
CA ILE A 75 1.57 -16.94 14.14
C ILE A 75 2.86 -16.19 13.78
N PRO A 76 3.72 -15.89 14.76
CA PRO A 76 5.01 -15.26 14.46
C PRO A 76 5.85 -16.14 13.53
N PHE A 77 6.47 -15.54 12.51
CA PHE A 77 7.33 -16.25 11.56
C PHE A 77 8.82 -16.20 11.93
N ASP A 78 9.15 -15.67 13.11
CA ASP A 78 10.51 -15.43 13.61
C ASP A 78 11.48 -16.60 13.41
N PHE A 79 11.07 -17.83 13.77
CA PHE A 79 11.95 -19.01 13.68
C PHE A 79 12.27 -19.35 12.22
N ILE A 80 11.25 -19.42 11.36
CA ILE A 80 11.45 -19.73 9.94
C ILE A 80 12.18 -18.59 9.24
N TYR A 81 11.92 -17.34 9.61
CA TYR A 81 12.66 -16.19 9.10
C TYR A 81 14.16 -16.31 9.39
N LEU A 82 14.54 -16.66 10.63
CA LEU A 82 15.94 -16.90 10.99
C LEU A 82 16.56 -18.05 10.17
N VAL A 83 15.83 -19.16 10.02
CA VAL A 83 16.26 -20.29 9.19
C VAL A 83 16.48 -19.85 7.74
N ILE A 84 15.57 -19.05 7.16
CA ILE A 84 15.71 -18.49 5.81
C ILE A 84 17.00 -17.64 5.70
N LEU A 85 17.26 -16.76 6.66
CA LEU A 85 18.46 -15.93 6.66
C LEU A 85 19.74 -16.77 6.71
N ILE A 86 19.77 -17.82 7.52
CA ILE A 86 20.91 -18.74 7.61
C ILE A 86 21.09 -19.48 6.27
N LEU A 87 20.02 -20.07 5.74
CA LEU A 87 20.08 -20.84 4.48
C LEU A 87 20.49 -19.97 3.29
N ARG A 88 20.04 -18.72 3.22
CA ARG A 88 20.46 -17.76 2.17
C ARG A 88 21.97 -17.52 2.16
N ARG A 89 22.64 -17.60 3.31
CA ARG A 89 24.10 -17.43 3.43
C ARG A 89 24.89 -18.67 2.99
N LEU A 90 24.24 -19.82 2.86
CA LEU A 90 24.90 -21.07 2.43
C LEU A 90 25.01 -21.20 0.90
N TYR A 91 24.33 -20.34 0.14
CA TYR A 91 24.40 -20.32 -1.31
C TYR A 91 25.38 -19.27 -1.82
N SER A 92 25.95 -19.51 -3.01
CA SER A 92 26.82 -18.54 -3.69
C SER A 92 26.17 -17.17 -3.85
N THR A 93 26.96 -16.12 -3.70
CA THR A 93 26.57 -14.72 -3.94
C THR A 93 26.23 -14.44 -5.39
N GLU A 94 26.78 -15.21 -6.33
CA GLU A 94 26.52 -15.09 -7.77
C GLU A 94 25.20 -15.74 -8.20
N MET A 95 24.59 -16.55 -7.33
CA MET A 95 23.32 -17.20 -7.63
C MET A 95 22.18 -16.19 -7.70
N ASN A 96 21.39 -16.26 -8.77
CA ASN A 96 20.16 -15.50 -8.92
C ASN A 96 19.29 -15.59 -7.65
N CYS A 97 18.82 -14.43 -7.17
CA CYS A 97 18.12 -14.33 -5.89
C CYS A 97 16.79 -15.09 -5.85
N ILE A 98 16.05 -15.15 -6.97
CA ILE A 98 14.79 -15.90 -7.09
C ILE A 98 15.07 -17.40 -6.96
N VAL A 99 16.05 -17.91 -7.71
CA VAL A 99 16.45 -19.32 -7.66
C VAL A 99 16.93 -19.72 -6.27
N LYS A 100 17.74 -18.87 -5.64
CA LYS A 100 18.23 -19.07 -4.27
C LYS A 100 17.06 -19.19 -3.29
N ASP A 101 16.11 -18.27 -3.33
CA ASP A 101 14.95 -18.27 -2.43
C ASP A 101 14.01 -19.45 -2.68
N GLN A 102 13.81 -19.85 -3.94
CA GLN A 102 13.04 -21.06 -4.27
C GLN A 102 13.72 -22.33 -3.73
N LYS A 103 15.06 -22.43 -3.77
CA LYS A 103 15.80 -23.54 -3.14
C LYS A 103 15.65 -23.56 -1.62
N VAL A 104 15.71 -22.39 -0.98
CA VAL A 104 15.42 -22.25 0.46
C VAL A 104 13.99 -22.73 0.76
N GLY A 105 13.00 -22.30 -0.03
CA GLY A 105 11.62 -22.75 0.10
C GLY A 105 11.47 -24.26 -0.07
N SER A 106 12.16 -24.85 -1.04
CA SER A 106 12.17 -26.31 -1.29
C SER A 106 12.78 -27.09 -0.12
N PHE A 107 13.80 -26.55 0.55
CA PHE A 107 14.32 -27.12 1.78
C PHE A 107 13.28 -27.06 2.91
N LEU A 108 12.63 -25.91 3.08
CA LEU A 108 11.60 -25.71 4.11
C LEU A 108 10.41 -26.65 3.93
N SER A 109 9.95 -26.88 2.70
CA SER A 109 8.85 -27.80 2.40
C SER A 109 9.17 -29.27 2.66
N LYS A 110 10.45 -29.64 2.77
CA LYS A 110 10.87 -31.00 3.15
C LYS A 110 11.12 -31.15 4.65
N THR A 111 11.22 -30.03 5.37
CA THR A 111 11.55 -29.97 6.80
C THR A 111 10.40 -29.36 7.60
N PHE A 112 10.54 -28.11 8.07
CA PHE A 112 9.66 -27.44 9.02
C PHE A 112 8.24 -27.16 8.49
N LEU A 113 8.05 -27.19 7.16
CA LEU A 113 6.76 -26.94 6.51
C LEU A 113 6.18 -28.20 5.81
N ARG A 114 6.81 -29.37 5.98
CA ARG A 114 6.46 -30.60 5.25
C ARG A 114 4.99 -31.03 5.36
N LYS A 115 4.40 -30.88 6.54
CA LYS A 115 3.01 -31.27 6.79
C LYS A 115 2.01 -30.10 6.80
N LEU A 116 2.44 -28.89 6.42
CA LEU A 116 1.52 -27.80 6.10
C LEU A 116 1.09 -27.92 4.63
N LYS A 117 -0.22 -28.01 4.39
CA LYS A 117 -0.80 -28.10 3.05
C LYS A 117 -1.76 -26.95 2.82
N PHE A 118 -1.64 -26.31 1.67
CA PHE A 118 -2.41 -25.13 1.29
C PHE A 118 -2.53 -24.99 -0.21
N LYS A 119 -3.57 -24.26 -0.65
CA LYS A 119 -3.85 -24.00 -2.08
C LYS A 119 -3.49 -22.58 -2.49
N ASN A 120 -3.70 -21.61 -1.60
CA ASN A 120 -3.52 -20.19 -1.88
C ASN A 120 -2.59 -19.54 -0.84
N TYR A 121 -1.82 -18.56 -1.30
CA TYR A 121 -0.91 -17.78 -0.49
C TYR A 121 -1.09 -16.31 -0.84
N ILE A 122 -1.41 -15.45 0.13
CA ILE A 122 -1.62 -14.02 -0.08
C ILE A 122 -0.58 -13.27 0.74
N VAL A 123 0.25 -12.48 0.07
CA VAL A 123 1.30 -11.67 0.70
C VAL A 123 1.01 -10.18 0.61
N LEU A 124 1.59 -9.42 1.54
CA LEU A 124 1.74 -7.98 1.40
C LEU A 124 3.18 -7.62 1.02
N SER A 125 3.33 -6.54 0.25
CA SER A 125 4.62 -5.95 -0.11
C SER A 125 5.57 -6.91 -0.82
N GLN A 126 5.02 -7.86 -1.61
CA GLN A 126 5.80 -8.86 -2.35
C GLN A 126 6.77 -9.65 -1.46
N SER A 127 6.45 -9.78 -0.16
CA SER A 127 7.37 -10.41 0.76
C SER A 127 7.39 -11.93 0.54
N MET A 128 8.59 -12.50 0.58
CA MET A 128 8.85 -13.94 0.50
C MET A 128 8.24 -14.69 -0.70
N LEU A 129 7.87 -13.98 -1.78
CA LEU A 129 7.24 -14.60 -2.96
C LEU A 129 7.99 -15.84 -3.46
N SER A 130 9.31 -15.70 -3.67
CA SER A 130 10.14 -16.78 -4.20
C SER A 130 10.34 -17.93 -3.22
N VAL A 131 10.40 -17.64 -1.92
CA VAL A 131 10.44 -18.67 -0.87
C VAL A 131 9.13 -19.47 -0.87
N PHE A 132 7.98 -18.81 -0.92
CA PHE A 132 6.68 -19.49 -0.95
C PHE A 132 6.46 -20.28 -2.24
N ARG A 133 6.92 -19.77 -3.38
CA ARG A 133 6.95 -20.55 -4.64
C ARG A 133 7.78 -21.82 -4.50
N GLY A 134 8.92 -21.75 -3.80
CA GLY A 134 9.73 -22.93 -3.48
C GLY A 134 9.08 -23.89 -2.47
N ILE A 135 8.29 -23.38 -1.53
CA ILE A 135 7.57 -24.20 -0.54
C ILE A 135 6.49 -25.04 -1.21
N ASN A 136 5.69 -24.43 -2.09
CA ASN A 136 4.65 -25.12 -2.83
C ASN A 136 4.49 -24.52 -4.24
N ASN A 137 5.06 -25.17 -5.24
CA ASN A 137 5.00 -24.72 -6.62
C ASN A 137 3.59 -24.77 -7.23
N ASN A 138 2.70 -25.62 -6.69
CA ASN A 138 1.33 -25.79 -7.15
C ASN A 138 0.35 -24.81 -6.49
N ALA A 139 0.76 -24.10 -5.44
CA ALA A 139 -0.09 -23.08 -4.82
C ALA A 139 -0.23 -21.85 -5.72
N ARG A 140 -1.39 -21.20 -5.66
CA ARG A 140 -1.57 -19.86 -6.22
C ARG A 140 -0.96 -18.84 -5.26
N LEU A 141 -0.13 -17.97 -5.79
CA LEU A 141 0.57 -16.95 -5.02
C LEU A 141 0.01 -15.59 -5.43
N PHE A 142 -0.44 -14.83 -4.45
CA PHE A 142 -1.05 -13.52 -4.62
C PHE A 142 -0.22 -12.45 -3.90
N ASP A 143 0.01 -11.32 -4.54
CA ASP A 143 0.45 -10.08 -3.89
C ASP A 143 -0.77 -9.15 -3.76
N LEU A 144 -1.08 -8.75 -2.54
CA LEU A 144 -2.16 -7.82 -2.24
C LEU A 144 -1.61 -6.39 -2.28
N GLN A 145 -2.28 -5.55 -3.08
CA GLN A 145 -1.97 -4.13 -3.17
C GLN A 145 -2.08 -3.47 -1.79
N HIS A 146 -1.05 -2.72 -1.42
CA HIS A 146 -0.95 -2.02 -0.13
C HIS A 146 -0.61 -0.52 -0.27
N GLY A 147 -0.37 -0.06 -1.50
CA GLY A 147 -0.12 1.33 -1.83
C GLY A 147 -0.48 1.61 -3.29
N ILE A 148 -0.22 2.83 -3.75
CA ILE A 148 -0.48 3.21 -5.15
C ILE A 148 0.43 2.44 -6.13
N ILE A 149 -0.06 2.24 -7.34
CA ILE A 149 0.63 1.58 -8.45
C ILE A 149 0.68 2.56 -9.62
N TYR A 150 1.86 2.75 -10.18
CA TYR A 150 2.13 3.59 -11.36
C TYR A 150 3.14 2.86 -12.27
N SER A 151 3.26 3.31 -13.51
CA SER A 151 3.87 2.62 -14.65
C SER A 151 5.37 2.38 -14.48
N ASP A 152 6.06 3.29 -13.80
CA ASP A 152 7.50 3.22 -13.52
C ASP A 152 7.83 2.63 -12.14
N LYS A 153 6.86 1.96 -11.49
CA LYS A 153 7.10 1.36 -10.19
C LYS A 153 7.87 0.05 -10.35
N GLU A 154 9.20 0.08 -10.11
CA GLU A 154 10.13 -1.04 -10.37
C GLU A 154 9.64 -2.38 -9.80
N SER A 155 8.99 -2.37 -8.63
CA SER A 155 8.46 -3.59 -8.00
C SER A 155 7.43 -4.32 -8.87
N TYR A 156 6.75 -3.65 -9.79
CA TYR A 156 5.74 -4.24 -10.68
C TYR A 156 6.21 -4.28 -12.13
N ILE A 157 6.83 -3.21 -12.63
CA ILE A 157 7.29 -3.07 -14.01
C ILE A 157 8.78 -2.76 -14.00
N LYS A 158 9.57 -3.45 -14.82
CA LYS A 158 10.97 -3.14 -15.03
C LYS A 158 11.29 -3.31 -16.51
N ASN A 159 11.83 -2.27 -17.16
CA ASN A 159 12.11 -2.26 -18.60
C ASN A 159 10.86 -2.59 -19.44
N ASN A 160 9.70 -1.99 -19.12
CA ASN A 160 8.42 -2.17 -19.82
C ASN A 160 7.89 -3.62 -19.84
N ILE A 161 8.36 -4.48 -18.94
CA ILE A 161 7.82 -5.82 -18.73
C ILE A 161 7.51 -6.02 -17.25
N ALA A 162 6.62 -6.96 -16.94
CA ALA A 162 6.37 -7.38 -15.56
C ALA A 162 7.69 -7.79 -14.87
N ASN A 163 7.91 -7.29 -13.66
CA ASN A 163 9.10 -7.58 -12.87
C ASN A 163 9.30 -9.09 -12.74
N LEU A 164 10.52 -9.57 -13.00
CA LEU A 164 10.86 -11.00 -12.98
C LEU A 164 10.51 -11.70 -11.66
N LYS A 165 10.55 -10.98 -10.52
CA LYS A 165 10.14 -11.52 -9.23
C LYS A 165 8.66 -11.91 -9.22
N LEU A 166 7.80 -11.22 -9.98
CA LEU A 166 6.39 -11.56 -10.14
C LEU A 166 6.21 -12.66 -11.19
N SER A 167 6.76 -12.46 -12.39
CA SER A 167 6.52 -13.35 -13.53
C SER A 167 7.16 -14.74 -13.36
N GLU A 168 8.42 -14.83 -12.91
CA GLU A 168 9.09 -16.12 -12.67
C GLU A 168 8.49 -16.88 -11.48
N ASN A 169 7.86 -16.17 -10.53
CA ASN A 169 7.14 -16.79 -9.43
C ASN A 169 5.64 -16.92 -9.72
N ASN A 170 5.18 -16.69 -10.95
CA ASN A 170 3.78 -16.79 -11.37
C ASN A 170 2.81 -16.16 -10.34
N VAL A 171 3.08 -14.91 -9.96
CA VAL A 171 2.34 -14.16 -8.94
C VAL A 171 1.15 -13.46 -9.56
N LYS A 172 -0.02 -13.67 -8.96
CA LYS A 172 -1.23 -12.93 -9.29
C LYS A 172 -1.33 -11.69 -8.39
N LEU A 173 -1.82 -10.58 -8.91
CA LEU A 173 -2.08 -9.38 -8.10
C LEU A 173 -3.54 -9.33 -7.70
N LEU A 174 -3.77 -8.97 -6.44
CA LEU A 174 -5.07 -8.56 -5.92
C LEU A 174 -5.04 -7.04 -5.78
N VAL A 175 -5.73 -6.34 -6.68
CA VAL A 175 -5.72 -4.87 -6.76
C VAL A 175 -7.07 -4.28 -6.38
N VAL A 176 -7.05 -3.02 -5.95
CA VAL A 176 -8.19 -2.34 -5.36
C VAL A 176 -9.13 -1.73 -6.42
N GLY A 177 -8.63 -1.37 -7.60
CA GLY A 177 -9.45 -0.74 -8.63
C GLY A 177 -8.98 -1.04 -10.03
N GLU A 178 -9.90 -0.89 -10.99
CA GLU A 178 -9.63 -1.12 -12.41
C GLU A 178 -8.57 -0.16 -12.94
N GLY A 179 -8.53 1.09 -12.44
CA GLY A 179 -7.51 2.07 -12.84
C GLY A 179 -6.08 1.60 -12.59
N PHE A 180 -5.81 0.89 -11.48
CA PHE A 180 -4.49 0.33 -11.21
C PHE A 180 -4.15 -0.85 -12.13
N LYS A 181 -5.15 -1.67 -12.48
CA LYS A 181 -5.00 -2.76 -13.44
C LYS A 181 -4.66 -2.22 -14.84
N GLU A 182 -5.40 -1.23 -15.31
CA GLU A 182 -5.21 -0.60 -16.63
C GLU A 182 -3.81 0.01 -16.78
N ILE A 183 -3.29 0.66 -15.72
CA ILE A 183 -1.91 1.19 -15.70
C ILE A 183 -0.90 0.05 -15.90
N LEU A 184 -1.02 -1.05 -15.15
CA LEU A 184 -0.10 -2.18 -15.26
C LEU A 184 -0.20 -2.89 -16.61
N GLU A 185 -1.40 -3.05 -17.15
CA GLU A 185 -1.60 -3.66 -18.47
C GLU A 185 -1.04 -2.80 -19.60
N ALA A 186 -1.14 -1.48 -19.49
CA ALA A 186 -0.57 -0.55 -20.47
C ALA A 186 0.97 -0.50 -20.40
N ALA A 187 1.54 -0.60 -19.20
CA ALA A 187 2.99 -0.56 -19.00
C ALA A 187 3.70 -1.89 -19.32
N ASP A 188 2.98 -3.01 -19.36
CA ASP A 188 3.55 -4.35 -19.55
C ASP A 188 3.44 -4.86 -21.00
N SER A 189 4.53 -4.70 -21.75
CA SER A 189 4.67 -5.22 -23.10
C SER A 189 4.65 -6.76 -23.19
N SER A 190 4.91 -7.48 -22.08
CA SER A 190 4.89 -8.94 -22.05
C SER A 190 3.49 -9.55 -21.97
N ASN A 191 2.45 -8.73 -21.74
CA ASN A 191 1.07 -9.15 -21.52
C ASN A 191 0.86 -10.08 -20.30
N TYR A 192 1.80 -10.10 -19.36
CA TYR A 192 1.70 -10.86 -18.13
C TYR A 192 0.51 -10.40 -17.29
N PHE A 193 0.34 -9.09 -17.12
CA PHE A 193 -0.70 -8.53 -16.25
C PHE A 193 -2.13 -8.68 -16.80
N LYS A 194 -2.31 -8.86 -18.11
CA LYS A 194 -3.62 -9.15 -18.72
C LYS A 194 -4.30 -10.41 -18.17
N LYS A 195 -3.53 -11.35 -17.61
CA LYS A 195 -4.02 -12.63 -17.08
C LYS A 195 -3.79 -12.81 -15.59
N ASN A 196 -2.95 -11.98 -14.99
CA ASN A 196 -2.45 -12.17 -13.62
C ASN A 196 -2.87 -11.05 -12.67
N ILE A 197 -3.93 -10.30 -12.98
CA ILE A 197 -4.52 -9.30 -12.08
C ILE A 197 -5.98 -9.62 -11.81
N HIS A 198 -6.39 -9.51 -10.55
CA HIS A 198 -7.76 -9.57 -10.10
C HIS A 198 -8.11 -8.28 -9.35
N VAL A 199 -9.10 -7.55 -9.85
CA VAL A 199 -9.65 -6.38 -9.14
C VAL A 199 -10.66 -6.87 -8.12
N ILE A 200 -10.33 -6.70 -6.84
CA ILE A 200 -11.14 -7.19 -5.71
C ILE A 200 -11.71 -6.08 -4.84
N GLY A 201 -11.33 -4.82 -5.08
CA GLY A 201 -11.81 -3.70 -4.26
C GLY A 201 -11.12 -3.57 -2.91
N SER A 202 -11.56 -2.59 -2.13
CA SER A 202 -11.21 -2.44 -0.71
C SER A 202 -12.45 -2.06 0.10
N LYS A 203 -12.32 -2.13 1.42
CA LYS A 203 -13.36 -1.63 2.31
C LYS A 203 -13.53 -0.12 2.11
N LYS A 204 -14.77 0.35 1.96
CA LYS A 204 -15.09 1.78 1.98
C LYS A 204 -15.06 2.30 3.41
N HIS A 205 -14.54 3.51 3.60
CA HIS A 205 -14.39 4.17 4.90
C HIS A 205 -15.33 5.38 5.04
N LYS A 206 -16.00 5.80 3.97
CA LYS A 206 -16.83 6.99 3.92
C LYS A 206 -17.95 6.97 4.96
N THR A 207 -17.95 7.99 5.82
CA THR A 207 -19.01 8.25 6.81
C THR A 207 -19.71 9.59 6.59
N PHE A 208 -19.14 10.47 5.75
CA PHE A 208 -19.68 11.79 5.39
C PHE A 208 -19.15 12.22 4.02
N SER A 209 -19.72 13.29 3.46
CA SER A 209 -19.21 13.96 2.26
C SER A 209 -19.31 15.46 2.44
N HIS A 210 -18.32 16.20 1.98
CA HIS A 210 -18.48 17.64 1.79
C HIS A 210 -19.45 17.90 0.65
N THR A 211 -20.34 18.86 0.84
CA THR A 211 -21.28 19.32 -0.19
C THR A 211 -21.08 20.79 -0.55
N HIS A 212 -20.39 21.54 0.33
CA HIS A 212 -20.13 22.96 0.21
C HIS A 212 -18.69 23.23 0.66
N PRO A 213 -18.01 24.22 0.05
CA PRO A 213 -16.68 24.58 0.49
C PRO A 213 -16.76 25.30 1.84
N ASN A 214 -15.77 25.06 2.69
CA ASN A 214 -15.39 25.96 3.75
C ASN A 214 -14.12 26.72 3.32
N ARG A 215 -13.70 27.71 4.09
CA ARG A 215 -12.50 28.50 3.79
C ARG A 215 -11.21 27.79 4.22
N SER A 216 -11.27 26.53 4.62
CA SER A 216 -10.14 25.79 5.19
C SER A 216 -9.52 24.84 4.17
N VAL A 217 -8.20 24.97 4.01
CA VAL A 217 -7.39 24.23 3.05
C VAL A 217 -6.42 23.33 3.79
N LEU A 218 -6.46 22.03 3.52
CA LEU A 218 -5.47 21.07 4.02
C LEU A 218 -4.27 21.05 3.07
N VAL A 219 -3.08 21.36 3.56
CA VAL A 219 -1.84 21.24 2.79
C VAL A 219 -1.05 20.05 3.31
N THR A 220 -0.90 19.00 2.50
CA THR A 220 -0.02 17.87 2.84
C THR A 220 1.35 18.04 2.19
N LEU A 221 2.34 18.36 3.03
CA LEU A 221 3.70 18.63 2.58
C LEU A 221 4.34 17.34 2.04
N GLN A 222 5.01 17.46 0.89
CA GLN A 222 5.88 16.42 0.34
C GLN A 222 7.37 16.77 0.58
N ILE A 223 7.68 17.45 1.68
CA ILE A 223 9.07 17.74 2.07
C ILE A 223 9.62 16.49 2.77
N THR A 224 10.56 15.81 2.12
CA THR A 224 11.10 14.51 2.59
C THR A 224 12.59 14.38 2.32
N GLU A 225 13.24 13.41 2.97
CA GLU A 225 14.64 13.06 2.72
C GLU A 225 14.89 12.40 1.36
N ASP A 226 13.83 11.98 0.66
CA ASP A 226 13.95 11.39 -0.69
C ASP A 226 14.20 12.46 -1.77
N HIS A 227 14.03 13.74 -1.43
CA HIS A 227 14.24 14.87 -2.33
C HIS A 227 15.60 15.51 -2.15
N THR A 228 16.07 16.16 -3.21
CA THR A 228 17.20 17.09 -3.07
C THR A 228 16.79 18.31 -2.24
N LYS A 229 17.78 18.97 -1.62
CA LYS A 229 17.54 20.23 -0.88
C LYS A 229 16.87 21.29 -1.76
N GLU A 230 17.26 21.38 -3.03
CA GLU A 230 16.67 22.30 -3.99
C GLU A 230 15.19 21.99 -4.27
N GLN A 231 14.84 20.71 -4.47
CA GLN A 231 13.45 20.30 -4.66
C GLN A 231 12.58 20.63 -3.44
N ASN A 232 13.09 20.34 -2.23
CA ASN A 232 12.40 20.68 -0.99
C ASN A 232 12.23 22.20 -0.80
N GLN A 233 13.22 23.00 -1.20
CA GLN A 233 13.12 24.46 -1.16
C GLN A 233 12.06 24.98 -2.16
N LYS A 234 12.07 24.49 -3.41
CA LYS A 234 11.06 24.87 -4.42
C LYS A 234 9.63 24.59 -3.94
N LEU A 235 9.43 23.44 -3.31
CA LEU A 235 8.15 23.08 -2.68
C LEU A 235 7.73 24.09 -1.61
N LEU A 236 8.65 24.44 -0.70
CA LEU A 236 8.38 25.38 0.39
C LEU A 236 8.04 26.77 -0.15
N ASP A 237 8.83 27.27 -1.11
CA ASP A 237 8.64 28.61 -1.71
C ASP A 237 7.28 28.72 -2.40
N GLU A 238 6.88 27.71 -3.17
CA GLU A 238 5.57 27.68 -3.84
C GLU A 238 4.43 27.71 -2.82
N ILE A 239 4.56 26.96 -1.72
CA ILE A 239 3.55 26.92 -0.66
C ILE A 239 3.45 28.28 0.05
N ILE A 240 4.59 28.89 0.41
CA ILE A 240 4.61 30.21 1.05
C ILE A 240 3.95 31.26 0.14
N ASN A 241 4.28 31.26 -1.15
CA ASN A 241 3.68 32.17 -2.12
C ASN A 241 2.16 31.96 -2.26
N MET A 242 1.70 30.71 -2.28
CA MET A 242 0.28 30.37 -2.33
C MET A 242 -0.46 30.82 -1.07
N VAL A 243 0.10 30.58 0.12
CA VAL A 243 -0.48 31.03 1.40
C VAL A 243 -0.55 32.56 1.45
N ASN A 244 0.51 33.26 1.03
CA ASN A 244 0.58 34.72 1.03
C ASN A 244 -0.36 35.40 0.01
N SER A 245 -0.80 34.67 -1.03
CA SER A 245 -1.69 35.21 -2.06
C SER A 245 -3.18 34.99 -1.76
N HIS A 246 -3.51 34.30 -0.65
CA HIS A 246 -4.88 33.92 -0.30
C HIS A 246 -5.17 34.19 1.19
N ASP A 247 -5.11 35.46 1.59
CA ASP A 247 -5.39 35.89 2.98
C ASP A 247 -6.84 35.63 3.42
N ASP A 248 -7.75 35.32 2.50
CA ASP A 248 -9.15 34.97 2.78
C ASP A 248 -9.36 33.49 3.16
N LEU A 249 -8.31 32.66 3.05
CA LEU A 249 -8.33 31.23 3.35
C LEU A 249 -7.57 30.90 4.64
N VAL A 250 -7.93 29.77 5.26
CA VAL A 250 -7.30 29.24 6.47
C VAL A 250 -6.56 27.96 6.11
N PHE A 251 -5.23 27.97 6.21
CA PHE A 251 -4.41 26.81 5.84
C PHE A 251 -4.06 25.95 7.04
N TYR A 252 -4.20 24.63 6.89
CA TYR A 252 -3.79 23.61 7.85
C TYR A 252 -2.65 22.79 7.25
N ILE A 253 -1.48 22.85 7.88
CA ILE A 253 -0.27 22.21 7.38
C ILE A 253 -0.07 20.85 8.05
N ARG A 254 0.15 19.83 7.23
CA ARG A 254 0.53 18.49 7.66
C ARG A 254 1.88 18.11 7.08
N SER A 255 2.87 17.92 7.93
CA SER A 255 4.19 17.43 7.53
C SER A 255 4.14 15.99 7.06
N HIS A 256 5.04 15.63 6.14
CA HIS A 256 5.24 14.24 5.74
C HIS A 256 5.69 13.38 6.94
N PRO A 257 5.25 12.13 7.09
CA PRO A 257 5.69 11.26 8.20
C PRO A 257 7.21 11.02 8.29
N ARG A 258 7.92 11.25 7.19
CA ARG A 258 9.39 11.13 7.07
C ARG A 258 10.12 12.48 7.13
N PHE A 259 9.44 13.56 7.49
CA PHE A 259 10.08 14.86 7.66
C PHE A 259 11.03 14.80 8.88
N LYS A 260 12.30 15.18 8.68
CA LYS A 260 13.36 15.11 9.71
C LYS A 260 13.82 16.48 10.24
N ASN A 261 13.07 17.55 9.96
CA ASN A 261 13.43 18.94 10.30
C ASN A 261 14.70 19.45 9.60
N ASP A 262 15.07 18.88 8.44
CA ASP A 262 16.26 19.28 7.68
C ASP A 262 16.07 20.57 6.85
N LEU A 263 14.85 21.13 6.87
CA LEU A 263 14.49 22.39 6.23
C LEU A 263 13.73 23.25 7.23
N ASP A 264 14.10 24.53 7.36
CA ASP A 264 13.39 25.47 8.19
C ASP A 264 12.04 25.84 7.54
N VAL A 265 10.96 25.41 8.17
CA VAL A 265 9.58 25.67 7.77
C VAL A 265 8.89 26.66 8.72
N SER A 266 9.64 27.32 9.60
CA SER A 266 9.09 28.21 10.64
C SER A 266 8.30 29.37 10.06
N GLU A 267 8.71 29.89 8.89
CA GLU A 267 7.98 30.95 8.19
C GLU A 267 6.57 30.53 7.80
N LEU A 268 6.41 29.30 7.30
CA LEU A 268 5.11 28.75 6.92
C LEU A 268 4.15 28.72 8.13
N PHE A 269 4.64 28.34 9.31
CA PHE A 269 3.82 28.26 10.53
C PHE A 269 3.43 29.63 11.12
N LYS A 270 3.98 30.75 10.63
CA LYS A 270 3.57 32.10 11.09
C LYS A 270 2.18 32.48 10.58
N LYS A 271 1.74 31.92 9.46
CA LYS A 271 0.46 32.25 8.79
C LYS A 271 -0.48 31.05 8.64
N THR A 272 -0.13 29.91 9.24
CA THR A 272 -0.87 28.66 9.04
C THR A 272 -1.07 27.91 10.36
N ASN A 273 -2.04 27.01 10.38
CA ASN A 273 -2.34 26.16 11.52
C ASN A 273 -1.69 24.79 11.36
N VAL A 274 -1.39 24.13 12.48
CA VAL A 274 -0.98 22.72 12.45
C VAL A 274 -2.21 21.84 12.26
N ALA A 275 -2.21 20.98 11.24
CA ALA A 275 -3.31 20.06 10.98
C ALA A 275 -3.48 19.02 12.12
N PRO A 276 -4.72 18.57 12.41
CA PRO A 276 -4.96 17.46 13.32
C PRO A 276 -4.14 16.21 12.97
N LYS A 277 -3.72 15.43 13.98
CA LYS A 277 -2.97 14.18 13.74
C LYS A 277 -3.80 13.13 13.00
N ASP A 278 -5.09 13.04 13.33
CA ASP A 278 -6.03 12.15 12.65
C ASP A 278 -6.49 12.77 11.33
N LEU A 279 -6.29 12.04 10.22
CA LEU A 279 -6.69 12.48 8.89
C LEU A 279 -8.20 12.69 8.77
N ILE A 280 -9.01 11.89 9.47
CA ILE A 280 -10.47 12.04 9.43
C ILE A 280 -10.90 13.40 9.98
N ASN A 281 -10.21 13.92 11.01
CA ASN A 281 -10.48 15.26 11.51
C ASN A 281 -10.06 16.32 10.50
N CYS A 282 -8.89 16.16 9.86
CA CYS A 282 -8.50 17.05 8.75
C CYS A 282 -9.56 17.10 7.65
N PHE A 283 -10.11 15.94 7.26
CA PHE A 283 -11.13 15.85 6.23
C PHE A 283 -12.48 16.42 6.67
N ARG A 284 -12.77 16.52 7.98
CA ARG A 284 -13.98 17.23 8.44
C ARG A 284 -13.77 18.73 8.40
N ASP A 285 -12.58 19.19 8.77
CA ASP A 285 -12.30 20.60 9.00
C ASP A 285 -11.93 21.34 7.70
N CYS A 286 -11.40 20.65 6.69
CA CYS A 286 -10.96 21.26 5.43
C CYS A 286 -11.79 20.77 4.25
N SER A 287 -12.18 21.67 3.35
CA SER A 287 -12.94 21.31 2.14
C SER A 287 -12.08 21.22 0.89
N ILE A 288 -10.89 21.83 0.86
CA ILE A 288 -9.96 21.75 -0.28
C ILE A 288 -8.63 21.17 0.21
N HIS A 289 -7.98 20.38 -0.63
CA HIS A 289 -6.67 19.80 -0.35
C HIS A 289 -5.63 20.36 -1.33
N VAL A 290 -4.39 20.57 -0.86
CA VAL A 290 -3.25 20.97 -1.69
C VAL A 290 -2.07 20.06 -1.40
N THR A 291 -1.42 19.59 -2.47
CA THR A 291 -0.21 18.79 -2.38
C THR A 291 0.55 18.80 -3.72
N SER A 292 1.73 18.22 -3.78
CA SER A 292 2.42 17.99 -5.06
C SER A 292 2.08 16.62 -5.67
N TYR A 293 2.03 15.57 -4.85
CA TYR A 293 1.78 14.19 -5.32
C TYR A 293 1.40 13.23 -4.18
N SER A 294 0.79 13.71 -3.09
CA SER A 294 0.41 12.86 -1.95
C SER A 294 -0.66 11.82 -2.30
N THR A 295 -0.53 10.59 -1.77
CA THR A 295 -1.62 9.60 -1.82
C THR A 295 -2.86 10.05 -1.05
N THR A 296 -2.73 11.04 -0.17
CA THR A 296 -3.86 11.66 0.55
C THR A 296 -4.89 12.23 -0.42
N THR A 297 -4.53 12.52 -1.68
CA THR A 297 -5.46 12.90 -2.74
C THR A 297 -6.58 11.87 -2.96
N PHE A 298 -6.28 10.56 -2.92
CA PHE A 298 -7.31 9.52 -3.03
C PHE A 298 -8.21 9.47 -1.79
N GLU A 299 -7.65 9.68 -0.60
CA GLU A 299 -8.39 9.71 0.65
C GLU A 299 -9.32 10.94 0.70
N CYS A 300 -8.83 12.13 0.35
CA CYS A 300 -9.62 13.35 0.20
C CYS A 300 -10.78 13.17 -0.80
N ALA A 301 -10.50 12.56 -1.95
CA ALA A 301 -11.50 12.33 -2.98
C ALA A 301 -12.65 11.41 -2.52
N GLU A 302 -12.41 10.47 -1.60
CA GLU A 302 -13.47 9.68 -0.96
C GLU A 302 -14.52 10.57 -0.27
N PHE A 303 -14.08 11.66 0.36
CA PHE A 303 -14.93 12.62 1.06
C PHE A 303 -15.43 13.77 0.17
N GLY A 304 -15.11 13.73 -1.12
CA GLY A 304 -15.46 14.80 -2.08
C GLY A 304 -14.62 16.06 -1.90
N ILE A 305 -13.42 15.96 -1.33
CA ILE A 305 -12.48 17.07 -1.13
C ILE A 305 -11.59 17.16 -2.38
N PRO A 306 -11.73 18.20 -3.22
CA PRO A 306 -10.91 18.36 -4.41
C PRO A 306 -9.47 18.72 -4.04
N THR A 307 -8.51 18.26 -4.83
CA THR A 307 -7.08 18.51 -4.64
C THR A 307 -6.55 19.44 -5.74
N VAL A 308 -5.87 20.51 -5.35
CA VAL A 308 -5.09 21.35 -6.26
C VAL A 308 -3.62 20.95 -6.14
N PHE A 309 -2.97 20.75 -7.29
CA PHE A 309 -1.58 20.30 -7.34
C PHE A 309 -0.58 21.45 -7.47
N LEU A 310 0.44 21.41 -6.62
CA LEU A 310 1.63 22.25 -6.72
C LEU A 310 2.45 21.84 -7.96
N LYS A 311 2.97 22.82 -8.70
CA LYS A 311 3.60 22.62 -10.01
C LYS A 311 5.13 22.59 -9.95
N SER A 312 5.74 23.01 -8.84
CA SER A 312 7.21 23.10 -8.68
C SER A 312 7.99 21.83 -8.99
N LEU A 313 7.40 20.65 -8.77
CA LEU A 313 8.03 19.35 -9.06
C LEU A 313 7.30 18.52 -10.11
N LYS A 314 6.47 19.15 -10.95
CA LYS A 314 5.64 18.47 -11.96
C LYS A 314 6.46 17.59 -12.91
N ASP A 315 7.67 18.02 -13.29
CA ASP A 315 8.53 17.24 -14.20
C ASP A 315 8.99 15.90 -13.61
N ASN A 316 9.08 15.81 -12.28
CA ASN A 316 9.51 14.61 -11.57
C ASN A 316 8.34 13.79 -11.00
N PHE A 317 7.21 14.43 -10.70
CA PHE A 317 6.09 13.82 -9.98
C PHE A 317 4.74 14.20 -10.58
N ASN A 318 4.46 13.74 -11.80
CA ASN A 318 3.22 14.01 -12.55
C ASN A 318 2.25 12.81 -12.63
N MET A 319 2.45 11.77 -11.80
CA MET A 319 1.62 10.56 -11.84
C MET A 319 0.12 10.83 -11.68
N PHE A 320 -0.28 11.86 -10.93
CA PHE A 320 -1.70 12.22 -10.82
C PHE A 320 -2.30 12.74 -12.11
N GLU A 321 -1.53 13.50 -12.89
CA GLU A 321 -1.96 14.03 -14.19
C GLU A 321 -1.85 12.96 -15.28
N ASN A 322 -0.67 12.37 -15.44
CA ASN A 322 -0.35 11.53 -16.60
C ASN A 322 -0.92 10.11 -16.49
N GLU A 323 -0.90 9.54 -15.29
CA GLU A 323 -1.27 8.14 -15.10
C GLU A 323 -2.65 7.99 -14.46
N PHE A 324 -2.85 8.63 -13.32
CA PHE A 324 -4.13 8.58 -12.62
C PHE A 324 -5.20 9.43 -13.29
N LYS A 325 -4.82 10.35 -14.18
CA LYS A 325 -5.73 11.24 -14.93
C LYS A 325 -6.71 11.94 -13.98
N TYR A 326 -6.15 12.65 -13.01
CA TYR A 326 -6.91 13.49 -12.09
C TYR A 326 -7.81 14.44 -12.88
N PRO A 327 -9.06 14.66 -12.47
CA PRO A 327 -10.08 15.19 -13.38
C PRO A 327 -9.89 16.65 -13.82
N PHE A 328 -9.01 17.41 -13.18
CA PHE A 328 -8.77 18.83 -13.48
C PHE A 328 -7.37 19.31 -13.05
N ASP A 329 -6.94 20.47 -13.59
CA ASP A 329 -5.71 21.21 -13.24
C ASP A 329 -6.04 22.71 -13.02
N ASP A 330 -7.06 22.97 -12.21
CA ASP A 330 -7.60 24.30 -11.93
C ASP A 330 -7.03 24.93 -10.65
N THR A 331 -7.24 26.24 -10.47
CA THR A 331 -6.72 26.98 -9.30
C THR A 331 -7.59 26.80 -8.05
N LEU A 332 -7.05 27.15 -6.88
CA LEU A 332 -7.81 27.19 -5.62
C LEU A 332 -9.11 27.99 -5.74
N LYS A 333 -9.05 29.14 -6.42
CA LYS A 333 -10.20 30.03 -6.62
C LYS A 333 -11.28 29.36 -7.47
N ASP A 334 -10.88 28.72 -8.56
CA ASP A 334 -11.83 28.03 -9.46
C ASP A 334 -12.51 26.88 -8.74
N VAL A 335 -11.73 26.09 -8.00
CA VAL A 335 -12.21 24.98 -7.16
C VAL A 335 -13.19 25.47 -6.09
N PHE A 336 -12.87 26.58 -5.42
CA PHE A 336 -13.75 27.15 -4.41
C PHE A 336 -15.09 27.62 -5.00
N LEU A 337 -15.06 28.32 -6.14
CA LEU A 337 -16.26 28.87 -6.79
C LEU A 337 -17.19 27.78 -7.36
N ASN A 338 -16.63 26.66 -7.83
CA ASN A 338 -17.39 25.57 -8.46
C ASN A 338 -17.29 24.27 -7.65
N TYR A 339 -17.19 24.38 -6.33
CA TYR A 339 -16.84 23.28 -5.44
C TYR A 339 -17.65 22.00 -5.65
N LYS A 340 -18.98 22.12 -5.78
CA LYS A 340 -19.86 20.96 -5.92
C LYS A 340 -19.51 20.14 -7.17
N ARG A 341 -19.22 20.79 -8.29
CA ARG A 341 -18.79 20.13 -9.53
C ARG A 341 -17.51 19.32 -9.29
N TYR A 342 -16.47 19.98 -8.76
CA TYR A 342 -15.18 19.33 -8.52
C TYR A 342 -15.28 18.22 -7.48
N SER A 343 -16.11 18.39 -6.46
CA SER A 343 -16.38 17.37 -5.44
C SER A 343 -16.97 16.10 -6.06
N ASP A 344 -17.94 16.24 -6.96
CA ASP A 344 -18.56 15.10 -7.66
C ASP A 344 -17.59 14.44 -8.65
N GLU A 345 -16.79 15.24 -9.36
CA GLU A 345 -15.75 14.74 -10.27
C GLU A 345 -14.69 13.89 -9.55
N VAL A 346 -14.19 14.33 -8.40
CA VAL A 346 -13.15 13.58 -7.67
C VAL A 346 -13.70 12.31 -7.03
N ILE A 347 -14.97 12.31 -6.58
CA ILE A 347 -15.62 11.09 -6.09
C ILE A 347 -15.70 10.06 -7.23
N ASN A 348 -16.17 10.47 -8.40
CA ASN A 348 -16.29 9.59 -9.57
C ASN A 348 -14.91 9.07 -10.02
N TRP A 349 -13.91 9.95 -10.08
CA TRP A 349 -12.53 9.58 -10.40
C TRP A 349 -11.97 8.55 -9.40
N ARG A 350 -12.21 8.75 -8.11
CA ARG A 350 -11.69 7.87 -7.04
C ARG A 350 -12.25 6.47 -7.11
N GLU A 351 -13.52 6.27 -7.49
CA GLU A 351 -14.13 4.94 -7.60
C GLU A 351 -13.44 4.04 -8.65
N ARG A 352 -12.77 4.62 -9.66
CA ARG A 352 -11.97 3.85 -10.63
C ARG A 352 -10.73 3.22 -9.99
N PHE A 353 -10.15 3.86 -8.98
CA PHE A 353 -8.93 3.39 -8.30
C PHE A 353 -9.23 2.67 -6.98
N TYR A 354 -10.29 3.07 -6.30
CA TYR A 354 -10.71 2.54 -5.01
C TYR A 354 -12.16 2.06 -5.04
N SER A 355 -12.38 0.91 -5.70
CA SER A 355 -13.69 0.28 -5.79
C SER A 355 -14.06 -0.46 -4.51
N GLU A 356 -15.36 -0.70 -4.30
CA GLU A 356 -15.84 -1.48 -3.18
C GLU A 356 -15.40 -2.94 -3.26
N PHE A 357 -15.11 -3.54 -2.10
CA PHE A 357 -14.68 -4.93 -2.01
C PHE A 357 -15.72 -5.89 -2.61
N ASP A 358 -15.30 -6.67 -3.61
CA ASP A 358 -16.14 -7.65 -4.31
C ASP A 358 -15.78 -9.07 -3.84
N GLU A 359 -16.58 -9.55 -2.89
CA GLU A 359 -16.46 -10.89 -2.32
C GLU A 359 -16.46 -11.99 -3.40
N LYS A 360 -17.34 -11.88 -4.41
CA LYS A 360 -17.48 -12.92 -5.44
C LYS A 360 -16.23 -12.99 -6.30
N LYS A 361 -15.68 -11.85 -6.70
CA LYS A 361 -14.42 -11.79 -7.45
C LYS A 361 -13.24 -12.32 -6.63
N PHE A 362 -13.18 -11.97 -5.34
CA PHE A 362 -12.14 -12.50 -4.45
C PHE A 362 -12.23 -14.03 -4.33
N ILE A 363 -13.41 -14.58 -4.00
CA ILE A 363 -13.61 -16.04 -3.90
C ILE A 363 -13.32 -16.75 -5.24
N PHE A 364 -13.74 -16.16 -6.36
CA PHE A 364 -13.44 -16.70 -7.69
C PHE A 364 -11.93 -16.75 -7.95
N SER A 365 -11.16 -15.76 -7.50
CA SER A 365 -9.71 -15.73 -7.68
C SER A 365 -8.99 -16.89 -6.96
N LEU A 366 -9.56 -17.41 -5.87
CA LEU A 366 -9.01 -18.52 -5.09
C LEU A 366 -9.26 -19.90 -5.73
N LYS A 367 -10.21 -20.00 -6.66
CA LYS A 367 -10.62 -21.24 -7.36
C LYS A 367 -9.76 -21.50 -8.57
#